data_AF-A0A1E3XB99-F1
#
_entry.id   AF-A0A1E3XB99-F1
#
_cell.length_a   1.000
_cell.length_b   1.000
_cell.length_c   1.000
_cell.angle_alpha   90.00
_cell.angle_beta   90.00
_cell.angle_gamma   90.00
#
_symmetry.space_group_name_H-M   'P 1'
#
loop_
_entity.id
_entity.type
_entity.pdbx_description
1 polymer ?
#
loop_
_entity_poly.entity_id
_entity_poly.type
_entity_poly.pdbx_seq_one_letter_code
_entity_poly.pdbx_strand_id
1 'polypeptide(L)'
;MLYLESSYNEFTVNERENYSVKECVPNKNHFMLDSLNVKFRPAYRTHIPRKQRLGQFVPGHSRPMMAMIEVTNRCNMTCPVCFSGANHMPHDVPLVKIRKYMEQLLEVSKTPIPIQISGGEPTVRKDLPEIISLVKSLGFCHIELITNGIKISRNPVILQELKDKGLTAVYLQFDGLKRETYLKIRGQDMTEVRHKAIEATRQASLCCTLAVAVTRGVNEDEVGDVVRFGIDNIDVVRAINFQSATRFSGRFELDGRYGGYSMPDLLKLIEVETGIPADTFRSEHLGHPLCNAMSLVFLVDGKLEPLFKYITREDLLAFMGVEVHQKVLASIAGKREFFFRYLANPAAWRLITKASPIFGSNPFNVLRTKNILLFAKSFMERHALDPERVGRCCYAITGQEGVFSFCAYNNLYRLPYNNQNNHGHIPLIRE
;
A
#
# COMPACT_ATOMS: atom_id res chain seq x y z
N MET A 1 15.18 3.05 -53.23
CA MET A 1 14.24 2.07 -53.81
C MET A 1 13.94 1.05 -52.73
N LEU A 2 12.72 0.64 -52.38
CA LEU A 2 11.32 1.08 -52.61
C LEU A 2 10.60 0.73 -51.27
N TYR A 3 9.84 1.59 -50.59
CA TYR A 3 8.47 2.06 -50.85
C TYR A 3 7.38 0.98 -50.91
N LEU A 4 6.28 1.26 -50.16
CA LEU A 4 4.95 0.63 -50.11
C LEU A 4 4.87 -0.69 -49.28
N GLU A 5 3.81 -1.00 -48.51
CA GLU A 5 2.58 -0.22 -48.20
C GLU A 5 1.90 -0.53 -46.82
N SER A 6 0.56 -0.43 -46.77
CA SER A 6 -0.39 -0.47 -45.64
C SER A 6 -0.85 -1.90 -45.25
N SER A 7 -1.51 -2.11 -44.10
CA SER A 7 -2.97 -2.00 -44.07
C SER A 7 -3.52 -1.83 -42.64
N TYR A 8 -4.46 -0.90 -42.49
CA TYR A 8 -5.41 -0.88 -41.37
C TYR A 8 -6.42 -2.02 -41.56
N ASN A 9 -6.90 -2.61 -40.46
CA ASN A 9 -8.20 -3.28 -40.44
C ASN A 9 -9.10 -2.56 -39.45
N GLU A 10 -10.13 -1.92 -39.97
CA GLU A 10 -11.28 -1.46 -39.20
C GLU A 10 -11.99 -2.67 -38.60
N PHE A 11 -12.37 -2.59 -37.33
CA PHE A 11 -13.38 -3.49 -36.77
C PHE A 11 -14.66 -2.70 -36.54
N THR A 12 -15.60 -2.88 -37.46
CA THR A 12 -16.95 -2.35 -37.37
C THR A 12 -17.66 -2.91 -36.13
N VAL A 13 -18.28 -2.02 -35.37
CA VAL A 13 -19.18 -2.42 -34.29
C VAL A 13 -20.43 -3.04 -34.92
N ASN A 14 -20.74 -4.28 -34.56
CA ASN A 14 -22.04 -4.88 -34.83
C ASN A 14 -22.66 -5.31 -33.51
N GLU A 15 -23.87 -4.82 -33.23
CA GLU A 15 -24.55 -5.08 -31.97
C GLU A 15 -25.14 -6.50 -31.93
N ARG A 16 -25.32 -7.02 -30.71
CA ARG A 16 -26.00 -8.28 -30.35
C ARG A 16 -25.22 -9.56 -30.67
N GLU A 17 -24.60 -10.14 -29.63
CA GLU A 17 -24.75 -11.57 -29.37
C GLU A 17 -24.43 -11.93 -27.90
N ASN A 18 -25.06 -12.99 -27.39
CA ASN A 18 -24.97 -13.40 -25.99
C ASN A 18 -23.72 -14.28 -25.76
N TYR A 19 -22.73 -13.76 -25.03
CA TYR A 19 -21.54 -14.55 -24.69
C TYR A 19 -21.75 -15.40 -23.43
N SER A 20 -21.88 -16.71 -23.64
CA SER A 20 -21.59 -17.70 -22.60
C SER A 20 -20.07 -17.85 -22.43
N VAL A 21 -19.62 -17.99 -21.19
CA VAL A 21 -18.18 -18.15 -20.89
C VAL A 21 -17.76 -19.56 -21.32
N LYS A 22 -17.03 -19.67 -22.43
CA LYS A 22 -16.28 -20.88 -22.80
C LYS A 22 -14.83 -20.78 -22.36
N GLU A 23 -14.31 -21.92 -21.95
CA GLU A 23 -13.02 -22.17 -21.33
C GLU A 23 -11.83 -21.49 -22.04
N CYS A 24 -11.14 -20.59 -21.34
CA CYS A 24 -9.80 -20.14 -21.76
C CYS A 24 -8.77 -21.22 -21.40
N VAL A 25 -8.49 -22.13 -22.34
CA VAL A 25 -7.33 -23.02 -22.29
C VAL A 25 -6.05 -22.16 -22.37
N PRO A 26 -5.04 -22.34 -21.50
CA PRO A 26 -3.82 -21.53 -21.54
C PRO A 26 -3.03 -21.76 -22.83
N ASN A 27 -2.76 -20.69 -23.57
CA ASN A 27 -1.96 -20.76 -24.78
C ASN A 27 -0.48 -21.00 -24.42
N LYS A 28 0.12 -22.04 -25.00
CA LYS A 28 1.48 -22.49 -24.63
C LYS A 28 2.55 -21.60 -25.27
N ASN A 29 3.04 -20.61 -24.53
CA ASN A 29 4.38 -20.05 -24.74
C ASN A 29 5.12 -20.02 -23.41
N HIS A 30 6.00 -21.01 -23.21
CA HIS A 30 6.91 -21.10 -22.07
C HIS A 30 7.90 -19.93 -22.10
N PHE A 31 7.93 -19.12 -21.05
CA PHE A 31 9.17 -18.56 -20.53
C PHE A 31 9.59 -19.41 -19.33
N MET A 32 10.82 -19.95 -19.37
CA MET A 32 11.26 -20.98 -18.41
C MET A 32 11.36 -20.43 -16.98
N LEU A 33 10.56 -21.00 -16.08
CA LEU A 33 10.68 -20.86 -14.62
C LEU A 33 11.22 -22.14 -13.95
N ASP A 34 11.67 -23.12 -14.74
CA ASP A 34 12.03 -24.48 -14.30
C ASP A 34 13.30 -24.59 -13.43
N SER A 35 13.99 -23.48 -13.14
CA SER A 35 15.13 -23.44 -12.22
C SER A 35 14.72 -23.26 -10.75
N LEU A 36 13.46 -22.94 -10.44
CA LEU A 36 12.95 -22.76 -9.08
C LEU A 36 12.14 -23.97 -8.61
N ASN A 37 12.84 -25.05 -8.24
CA ASN A 37 12.24 -26.28 -7.70
C ASN A 37 11.76 -26.11 -6.24
N VAL A 38 10.95 -25.08 -5.99
CA VAL A 38 10.40 -24.71 -4.68
C VAL A 38 9.07 -25.40 -4.47
N LYS A 39 9.09 -26.57 -3.81
CA LYS A 39 7.88 -27.19 -3.25
C LYS A 39 7.31 -26.34 -2.11
N PHE A 40 6.58 -25.29 -2.45
CA PHE A 40 5.76 -24.53 -1.51
C PHE A 40 4.68 -25.47 -0.94
N ARG A 41 4.82 -25.87 0.33
CA ARG A 41 3.69 -26.41 1.09
C ARG A 41 2.88 -25.20 1.59
N PRO A 42 1.69 -24.90 1.04
CA PRO A 42 0.84 -23.87 1.64
C PRO A 42 0.45 -24.33 3.05
N ALA A 43 0.71 -23.49 4.05
CA ALA A 43 0.37 -23.77 5.45
C ALA A 43 -1.16 -23.82 5.71
N TYR A 44 -1.96 -23.52 4.69
CA TYR A 44 -3.42 -23.52 4.71
C TYR A 44 -3.92 -24.25 3.46
N ARG A 45 -4.64 -25.36 3.65
CA ARG A 45 -5.45 -25.94 2.56
C ARG A 45 -6.55 -24.94 2.21
N THR A 46 -6.59 -24.48 0.97
CA THR A 46 -7.59 -23.53 0.48
C THR A 46 -8.94 -24.24 0.22
N HIS A 47 -9.60 -24.69 1.29
CA HIS A 47 -11.05 -24.86 1.23
C HIS A 47 -11.68 -23.47 1.31
N ILE A 48 -12.05 -22.94 0.14
CA ILE A 48 -12.92 -21.78 0.02
C ILE A 48 -14.35 -22.31 0.21
N PRO A 49 -15.05 -22.02 1.33
CA PRO A 49 -16.44 -22.46 1.49
C PRO A 49 -17.33 -21.94 0.35
N ARG A 50 -18.23 -22.81 -0.14
CA ARG A 50 -19.13 -22.66 -1.32
C ARG A 50 -20.05 -21.41 -1.37
N LYS A 51 -19.92 -20.46 -0.42
CA LYS A 51 -20.67 -19.19 -0.35
C LYS A 51 -19.79 -17.95 -0.09
N GLN A 52 -18.45 -18.07 -0.10
CA GLN A 52 -17.55 -16.95 0.19
C GLN A 52 -17.47 -15.97 -0.99
N ARG A 53 -17.65 -14.67 -0.71
CA ARG A 53 -17.41 -13.62 -1.72
C ARG A 53 -15.91 -13.48 -1.99
N LEU A 54 -15.53 -13.26 -3.25
CA LEU A 54 -14.13 -13.22 -3.67
C LEU A 54 -13.33 -12.18 -2.86
N GLY A 55 -12.27 -12.62 -2.20
CA GLY A 55 -11.43 -11.75 -1.38
C GLY A 55 -12.03 -11.32 -0.05
N GLN A 56 -13.20 -11.83 0.37
CA GLN A 56 -13.68 -11.65 1.74
C GLN A 56 -12.73 -12.37 2.70
N PHE A 57 -12.24 -11.68 3.73
CA PHE A 57 -11.53 -12.35 4.81
C PHE A 57 -12.54 -13.06 5.72
N VAL A 58 -12.25 -14.30 6.10
CA VAL A 58 -13.15 -15.14 6.90
C VAL A 58 -12.43 -15.58 8.18
N PRO A 59 -13.05 -15.43 9.37
CA PRO A 59 -12.46 -15.87 10.62
C PRO A 59 -11.95 -17.31 10.56
N GLY A 60 -10.71 -17.51 11.03
CA GLY A 60 -10.05 -18.82 11.05
C GLY A 60 -9.51 -19.33 9.71
N HIS A 61 -9.83 -18.68 8.58
CA HIS A 61 -9.39 -19.12 7.24
C HIS A 61 -8.31 -18.20 6.66
N SER A 62 -8.49 -16.88 6.80
CA SER A 62 -7.53 -15.88 6.33
C SER A 62 -7.43 -14.72 7.32
N ARG A 63 -6.25 -14.09 7.39
CA ARG A 63 -5.99 -12.97 8.30
C ARG A 63 -5.26 -11.85 7.55
N PRO A 64 -5.74 -10.60 7.59
CA PRO A 64 -4.98 -9.46 7.13
C PRO A 64 -3.85 -9.13 8.12
N MET A 65 -2.78 -8.53 7.60
CA MET A 65 -1.65 -7.99 8.37
C MET A 65 -1.80 -6.50 8.64
N MET A 66 -2.57 -5.80 7.81
CA MET A 66 -2.95 -4.41 7.98
C MET A 66 -4.37 -4.23 7.43
N ALA A 67 -5.13 -3.31 8.00
CA ALA A 67 -6.43 -2.92 7.50
C ALA A 67 -6.53 -1.40 7.25
N MET A 68 -7.55 -1.01 6.51
CA MET A 68 -7.99 0.37 6.32
C MET A 68 -9.48 0.46 6.63
N ILE A 69 -9.93 1.59 7.20
CA ILE A 69 -11.34 1.92 7.36
C ILE A 69 -11.63 3.29 6.73
N GLU A 70 -12.65 3.35 5.87
CA GLU A 70 -13.14 4.61 5.32
C GLU A 70 -14.19 5.21 6.27
N VAL A 71 -13.84 6.29 6.96
CA VAL A 71 -14.74 6.91 7.95
C VAL A 71 -15.64 7.99 7.35
N THR A 72 -15.35 8.45 6.13
CA THR A 72 -16.14 9.47 5.43
C THR A 72 -15.96 9.35 3.93
N ASN A 73 -16.97 9.71 3.13
CA ASN A 73 -16.81 9.96 1.69
C ASN A 73 -16.53 11.45 1.40
N ARG A 74 -16.65 12.33 2.39
CA ARG A 74 -16.38 13.77 2.25
C ARG A 74 -14.89 14.03 2.06
N CYS A 75 -14.54 14.95 1.16
CA CYS A 75 -13.18 15.43 0.95
C CYS A 75 -13.19 16.95 0.72
N ASN A 76 -12.11 17.62 1.11
CA ASN A 76 -11.84 19.03 0.77
C ASN A 76 -11.13 19.19 -0.60
N MET A 77 -11.11 18.13 -1.42
CA MET A 77 -10.56 18.08 -2.77
C MET A 77 -11.47 17.26 -3.70
N THR A 78 -11.31 17.45 -5.01
CA THR A 78 -11.95 16.65 -6.07
C THR A 78 -10.88 16.24 -7.09
N CYS A 79 -9.87 15.50 -6.61
CA CYS A 79 -8.68 15.11 -7.38
C CYS A 79 -9.03 14.32 -8.65
N PRO A 80 -8.50 14.67 -9.84
CA PRO A 80 -8.68 13.90 -11.08
C PRO A 80 -8.29 12.41 -10.93
N VAL A 81 -7.29 12.11 -10.10
CA VAL A 81 -6.94 10.74 -9.70
C VAL A 81 -7.23 10.55 -8.21
N CYS A 82 -8.22 9.73 -7.89
CA CYS A 82 -8.73 9.53 -6.52
C CYS A 82 -9.23 8.09 -6.28
N PHE A 83 -8.45 7.29 -5.54
CA PHE A 83 -8.79 5.89 -5.21
C PHE A 83 -10.19 5.69 -4.60
N SER A 84 -10.67 6.63 -3.77
CA SER A 84 -11.94 6.48 -3.04
C SER A 84 -13.17 7.01 -3.80
N GLY A 85 -12.99 7.80 -4.87
CA GLY A 85 -14.10 8.42 -5.60
C GLY A 85 -14.89 9.43 -4.75
N ALA A 86 -14.19 10.14 -3.86
CA ALA A 86 -14.78 11.01 -2.85
C ALA A 86 -15.68 12.13 -3.42
N ASN A 87 -16.56 12.63 -2.55
CA ASN A 87 -17.59 13.65 -2.81
C ASN A 87 -18.72 13.28 -3.78
N HIS A 88 -18.78 12.05 -4.30
CA HIS A 88 -19.90 11.62 -5.18
C HIS A 88 -21.23 11.51 -4.41
N MET A 89 -21.19 11.00 -3.17
CA MET A 89 -22.31 11.03 -2.23
C MET A 89 -21.76 11.34 -0.83
N PRO A 90 -21.55 12.63 -0.49
CA PRO A 90 -20.84 13.02 0.73
C PRO A 90 -21.60 12.57 1.99
N HIS A 91 -20.99 11.67 2.75
CA HIS A 91 -21.56 11.16 4.01
C HIS A 91 -20.44 10.81 5.00
N ASP A 92 -20.80 10.81 6.29
CA ASP A 92 -19.93 10.42 7.40
C ASP A 92 -20.42 9.10 8.00
N VAL A 93 -19.53 8.14 8.22
CA VAL A 93 -19.88 6.87 8.86
C VAL A 93 -20.11 7.13 10.37
N PRO A 94 -21.27 6.80 10.96
CA PRO A 94 -21.51 7.04 12.39
C PRO A 94 -20.55 6.25 13.28
N LEU A 95 -20.15 6.80 14.42
CA LEU A 95 -19.24 6.15 15.40
C LEU A 95 -19.70 4.73 15.78
N VAL A 96 -21.01 4.50 15.91
CA VAL A 96 -21.59 3.17 16.19
C VAL A 96 -21.34 2.17 15.06
N LYS A 97 -21.33 2.60 13.79
CA LYS A 97 -20.95 1.74 12.66
C LYS A 97 -19.44 1.51 12.61
N ILE A 98 -18.63 2.55 12.84
CA ILE A 98 -17.16 2.45 12.94
C ILE A 98 -16.77 1.39 13.99
N ARG A 99 -17.34 1.46 15.19
CA ARG A 99 -17.16 0.45 16.24
C ARG A 99 -17.39 -0.97 15.73
N LYS A 100 -18.55 -1.23 15.10
CA LYS A 100 -18.91 -2.54 14.56
C LYS A 100 -17.93 -3.04 13.48
N TYR A 101 -17.44 -2.16 12.61
CA TYR A 101 -16.46 -2.54 11.57
C TYR A 101 -15.07 -2.88 12.15
N MET A 102 -14.70 -2.25 13.27
CA MET A 102 -13.48 -2.57 14.00
C MET A 102 -13.62 -3.86 14.83
N GLU A 103 -14.79 -4.12 15.41
CA GLU A 103 -15.11 -5.38 16.09
C GLU A 103 -15.11 -6.56 15.10
N GLN A 104 -15.75 -6.41 13.93
CA GLN A 104 -15.67 -7.39 12.81
C GLN A 104 -14.23 -7.63 12.33
N LEU A 105 -13.40 -6.58 12.30
CA LEU A 105 -11.99 -6.74 11.95
C LEU A 105 -11.25 -7.60 12.99
N LEU A 106 -11.48 -7.38 14.29
CA LEU A 106 -10.91 -8.20 15.37
C LEU A 106 -11.37 -9.66 15.31
N GLU A 107 -12.64 -9.93 14.96
CA GLU A 107 -13.14 -11.29 14.76
C GLU A 107 -12.37 -12.05 13.67
N VAL A 108 -11.92 -11.35 12.62
CA VAL A 108 -11.14 -11.90 11.51
C VAL A 108 -9.66 -12.03 11.90
N SER A 109 -9.01 -10.93 12.30
CA SER A 109 -7.57 -10.89 12.58
C SER A 109 -7.17 -11.63 13.85
N LYS A 110 -8.11 -11.81 14.80
CA LYS A 110 -7.96 -12.37 16.16
C LYS A 110 -7.10 -11.54 17.12
N THR A 111 -6.23 -10.68 16.63
CA THR A 111 -5.50 -9.67 17.41
C THR A 111 -5.60 -8.30 16.74
N PRO A 112 -5.43 -7.19 17.47
CA PRO A 112 -5.30 -5.88 16.85
C PRO A 112 -4.09 -5.86 15.90
N ILE A 113 -4.30 -5.33 14.71
CA ILE A 113 -3.30 -5.15 13.64
C ILE A 113 -3.18 -3.66 13.30
N PRO A 114 -2.15 -3.20 12.59
CA PRO A 114 -2.09 -1.83 12.08
C PRO A 114 -3.35 -1.45 11.29
N ILE A 115 -3.91 -0.27 11.60
CA ILE A 115 -5.14 0.25 11.01
C ILE A 115 -4.90 1.66 10.44
N GLN A 116 -5.27 1.83 9.17
CA GLN A 116 -5.26 3.10 8.47
C GLN A 116 -6.66 3.76 8.52
N ILE A 117 -6.76 4.95 9.10
CA ILE A 117 -7.99 5.76 9.09
C ILE A 117 -8.00 6.58 7.79
N SER A 118 -9.01 6.37 6.95
CA SER A 118 -9.06 6.85 5.56
C SER A 118 -10.48 7.28 5.16
N GLY A 119 -10.72 7.52 3.88
CA GLY A 119 -12.02 7.89 3.31
C GLY A 119 -11.88 8.77 2.07
N GLY A 120 -12.61 9.88 2.05
CA GLY A 120 -12.21 11.07 1.29
C GLY A 120 -11.01 11.73 1.96
N GLU A 121 -11.27 12.63 2.90
CA GLU A 121 -10.24 13.23 3.77
C GLU A 121 -10.70 13.14 5.23
N PRO A 122 -10.16 12.25 6.07
CA PRO A 122 -10.63 12.06 7.45
C PRO A 122 -10.61 13.34 8.28
N THR A 123 -9.65 14.24 8.04
CA THR A 123 -9.51 15.48 8.81
C THR A 123 -10.65 16.49 8.58
N VAL A 124 -11.53 16.30 7.59
CA VAL A 124 -12.75 17.13 7.46
C VAL A 124 -13.79 16.84 8.57
N ARG A 125 -13.68 15.69 9.24
CA ARG A 125 -14.54 15.34 10.38
C ARG A 125 -14.15 16.16 11.61
N LYS A 126 -15.16 16.60 12.36
CA LYS A 126 -14.96 17.25 13.66
C LYS A 126 -14.68 16.21 14.76
N ASP A 127 -15.28 15.04 14.64
CA ASP A 127 -15.20 13.92 15.59
C ASP A 127 -14.07 12.90 15.29
N LEU A 128 -13.04 13.33 14.55
CA LEU A 128 -11.86 12.50 14.28
C LEU A 128 -11.09 12.11 15.56
N PRO A 129 -10.91 12.99 16.57
CA PRO A 129 -10.30 12.60 17.86
C PRO A 129 -11.05 11.45 18.54
N GLU A 130 -12.38 11.47 18.51
CA GLU A 130 -13.27 10.43 19.07
C GLU A 130 -13.17 9.12 18.29
N ILE A 131 -13.04 9.17 16.96
CA ILE A 131 -12.79 8.00 16.11
C ILE A 131 -11.46 7.33 16.51
N ILE A 132 -10.39 8.10 16.67
CA ILE A 132 -9.08 7.56 17.04
C ILE A 132 -9.12 6.98 18.46
N SER A 133 -9.74 7.68 19.41
CA SER A 133 -9.93 7.19 20.78
C SER A 133 -10.76 5.90 20.84
N LEU A 134 -11.79 5.79 20.01
CA LEU A 134 -12.61 4.58 19.85
C LEU A 134 -11.75 3.41 19.35
N VAL A 135 -11.01 3.61 18.25
CA VAL A 135 -10.12 2.58 17.68
C VAL A 135 -9.05 2.16 18.70
N LYS A 136 -8.46 3.11 19.41
CA LYS A 136 -7.48 2.85 20.47
C LYS A 136 -8.06 2.04 21.63
N SER A 137 -9.31 2.33 22.05
CA SER A 137 -10.01 1.60 23.12
C SER A 137 -10.30 0.13 22.78
N LEU A 138 -10.33 -0.22 21.49
CA LEU A 138 -10.46 -1.59 20.99
C LEU A 138 -9.11 -2.33 20.89
N GLY A 139 -8.04 -1.77 21.45
CA GLY A 139 -6.71 -2.37 21.53
C GLY A 139 -5.81 -2.14 20.31
N PHE A 140 -6.24 -1.36 19.32
CA PHE A 140 -5.43 -1.03 18.16
C PHE A 140 -4.30 -0.08 18.56
N CYS A 141 -3.06 -0.61 18.59
CA CYS A 141 -1.89 0.13 19.04
C CYS A 141 -1.12 0.87 17.94
N HIS A 142 -1.37 0.56 16.66
CA HIS A 142 -0.78 1.24 15.51
C HIS A 142 -1.91 1.82 14.66
N ILE A 143 -2.18 3.11 14.85
CA ILE A 143 -3.21 3.87 14.15
C ILE A 143 -2.49 4.88 13.26
N GLU A 144 -2.72 4.81 11.96
CA GLU A 144 -2.10 5.69 10.95
C GLU A 144 -3.19 6.51 10.24
N LEU A 145 -2.99 7.82 10.14
CA LEU A 145 -3.93 8.74 9.49
C LEU A 145 -3.58 8.91 8.02
N ILE A 146 -4.44 8.48 7.10
CA ILE A 146 -4.32 8.86 5.69
C ILE A 146 -4.85 10.28 5.51
N THR A 147 -4.02 11.18 4.95
CA THR A 147 -4.44 12.57 4.71
C THR A 147 -3.73 13.20 3.51
N ASN A 148 -4.42 14.14 2.86
CA ASN A 148 -3.88 15.05 1.84
C ASN A 148 -3.03 16.20 2.39
N GLY A 149 -2.92 16.32 3.72
CA GLY A 149 -2.06 17.32 4.36
C GLY A 149 -2.66 18.74 4.47
N ILE A 150 -3.79 19.06 3.81
CA ILE A 150 -4.30 20.44 3.75
C ILE A 150 -4.69 20.96 5.13
N LYS A 151 -5.40 20.18 5.96
CA LYS A 151 -5.82 20.67 7.27
C LYS A 151 -4.65 20.76 8.26
N ILE A 152 -3.76 19.76 8.26
CA ILE A 152 -2.58 19.73 9.16
C ILE A 152 -1.55 20.81 8.79
N SER A 153 -1.42 21.18 7.52
CA SER A 153 -0.55 22.29 7.08
C SER A 153 -1.08 23.68 7.47
N ARG A 154 -2.39 23.82 7.69
CA ARG A 154 -3.05 25.07 8.12
C ARG A 154 -3.25 25.17 9.62
N ASN A 155 -3.43 24.04 10.30
CA ASN A 155 -3.52 23.93 11.75
C ASN A 155 -2.68 22.73 12.23
N PRO A 156 -1.37 22.91 12.48
CA PRO A 156 -0.47 21.84 12.95
C PRO A 156 -0.90 21.20 14.28
N VAL A 157 -1.54 21.97 15.17
CA VAL A 157 -1.92 21.54 16.53
C VAL A 157 -2.83 20.32 16.53
N ILE A 158 -3.64 20.14 15.47
CA ILE A 158 -4.52 18.97 15.32
C ILE A 158 -3.74 17.64 15.39
N LEU A 159 -2.49 17.58 14.93
CA LEU A 159 -1.71 16.33 15.00
C LEU A 159 -1.33 15.98 16.45
N GLN A 160 -1.12 16.97 17.32
CA GLN A 160 -0.91 16.73 18.74
C GLN A 160 -2.22 16.25 19.40
N GLU A 161 -3.36 16.89 19.12
CA GLU A 161 -4.67 16.47 19.61
C GLU A 161 -4.98 15.00 19.23
N LEU A 162 -4.72 14.61 17.98
CA LEU A 162 -4.94 13.24 17.50
C LEU A 162 -3.94 12.25 18.10
N LYS A 163 -2.68 12.66 18.31
CA LYS A 163 -1.66 11.86 19.01
C LYS A 163 -2.06 11.58 20.45
N ASP A 164 -2.60 12.56 21.16
CA ASP A 164 -3.09 12.43 22.53
C ASP A 164 -4.30 11.47 22.64
N LYS A 165 -5.04 11.24 21.54
CA LYS A 165 -6.07 10.19 21.44
C LYS A 165 -5.55 8.82 21.00
N GLY A 166 -4.27 8.71 20.64
CA GLY A 166 -3.61 7.45 20.27
C GLY A 166 -3.20 7.32 18.81
N LEU A 167 -3.20 8.40 18.01
CA LEU A 167 -2.58 8.39 16.68
C LEU A 167 -1.08 8.11 16.79
N THR A 168 -0.55 7.25 15.92
CA THR A 168 0.87 6.84 15.95
C THR A 168 1.70 7.29 14.75
N ALA A 169 1.08 7.49 13.58
CA ALA A 169 1.77 7.87 12.36
C ALA A 169 0.83 8.57 11.36
N VAL A 170 1.40 9.21 10.35
CA VAL A 170 0.68 9.85 9.24
C VAL A 170 1.06 9.17 7.92
N TYR A 171 0.07 8.75 7.12
CA TYR A 171 0.25 8.30 5.74
C TYR A 171 -0.04 9.50 4.82
N LEU A 172 0.99 10.29 4.54
CA LEU A 172 0.85 11.59 3.89
C LEU A 172 0.88 11.43 2.36
N GLN A 173 -0.16 11.90 1.68
CA GLN A 173 -0.18 11.98 0.21
C GLN A 173 0.97 12.87 -0.29
N PHE A 174 1.81 12.31 -1.17
CA PHE A 174 3.01 12.97 -1.66
C PHE A 174 3.37 12.39 -3.04
N ASP A 175 2.84 12.96 -4.12
CA ASP A 175 3.01 12.36 -5.47
C ASP A 175 4.26 12.84 -6.22
N GLY A 176 5.03 13.78 -5.67
CA GLY A 176 6.17 14.38 -6.35
C GLY A 176 6.61 15.72 -5.76
N LEU A 177 7.53 16.37 -6.47
CA LEU A 177 8.17 17.65 -6.16
C LEU A 177 7.72 18.76 -7.14
N LYS A 178 7.36 18.43 -8.38
CA LYS A 178 6.86 19.35 -9.42
C LYS A 178 5.43 19.82 -9.13
N ARG A 179 5.10 21.06 -9.51
CA ARG A 179 3.75 21.63 -9.33
C ARG A 179 2.76 20.99 -10.30
N GLU A 180 3.22 20.73 -11.52
CA GLU A 180 2.49 20.17 -12.65
C GLU A 180 1.91 18.79 -12.31
N THR A 181 2.64 17.99 -11.54
CA THR A 181 2.21 16.70 -11.02
C THR A 181 0.97 16.81 -10.14
N TYR A 182 0.92 17.78 -9.22
CA TYR A 182 -0.27 17.96 -8.38
C TYR A 182 -1.43 18.62 -9.15
N LEU A 183 -1.15 19.50 -10.11
CA LEU A 183 -2.19 20.00 -11.02
C LEU A 183 -2.85 18.86 -11.79
N LYS A 184 -2.08 17.89 -12.31
CA LYS A 184 -2.60 16.70 -13.02
C LYS A 184 -3.29 15.70 -12.09
N ILE A 185 -2.66 15.27 -11.00
CA ILE A 185 -3.15 14.18 -10.14
C ILE A 185 -4.22 14.68 -9.14
N ARG A 186 -4.06 15.90 -8.62
CA ARG A 186 -4.84 16.46 -7.50
C ARG A 186 -5.71 17.67 -7.87
N GLY A 187 -5.55 18.23 -9.08
CA GLY A 187 -6.35 19.36 -9.57
C GLY A 187 -6.01 20.71 -8.94
N GLN A 188 -4.95 20.79 -8.12
CA GLN A 188 -4.51 22.03 -7.46
C GLN A 188 -3.02 21.93 -7.10
N ASP A 189 -2.37 23.08 -6.87
CA ASP A 189 -1.01 23.10 -6.34
C ASP A 189 -0.98 22.77 -4.85
N MET A 190 -0.07 21.89 -4.46
CA MET A 190 0.14 21.40 -3.10
C MET A 190 1.57 21.66 -2.60
N THR A 191 2.36 22.44 -3.34
CA THR A 191 3.78 22.73 -3.06
C THR A 191 3.98 23.22 -1.62
N GLU A 192 3.22 24.22 -1.18
CA GLU A 192 3.28 24.71 0.20
C GLU A 192 2.71 23.71 1.22
N VAL A 193 1.67 22.97 0.82
CA VAL A 193 0.93 22.05 1.70
C VAL A 193 1.83 20.90 2.15
N ARG A 194 2.57 20.27 1.24
CA ARG A 194 3.44 19.11 1.56
C ARG A 194 4.56 19.49 2.53
N HIS A 195 5.24 20.64 2.33
CA HIS A 195 6.32 21.07 3.22
C HIS A 195 5.80 21.39 4.63
N LYS A 196 4.67 22.12 4.71
CA LYS A 196 4.03 22.45 6.00
C LYS A 196 3.40 21.23 6.69
N ALA A 197 2.94 20.22 5.95
CA ALA A 197 2.44 18.97 6.51
C ALA A 197 3.56 18.10 7.12
N ILE A 198 4.73 18.04 6.47
CA ILE A 198 5.94 17.40 7.03
C ILE A 198 6.36 18.11 8.31
N GLU A 199 6.40 19.44 8.29
CA GLU A 199 6.77 20.24 9.47
C GLU A 199 5.75 20.11 10.62
N ALA A 200 4.45 20.10 10.34
CA ALA A 200 3.42 19.80 11.34
C ALA A 200 3.60 18.40 11.97
N THR A 201 3.98 17.40 11.17
CA THR A 201 4.24 16.03 11.63
C THR A 201 5.47 15.98 12.55
N ARG A 202 6.52 16.74 12.19
CA ARG A 202 7.74 16.92 13.01
C ARG A 202 7.42 17.59 14.34
N GLN A 203 6.63 18.68 14.33
CA GLN A 203 6.22 19.41 15.55
C GLN A 203 5.42 18.54 16.52
N ALA A 204 4.47 17.74 16.02
CA ALA A 204 3.74 16.77 16.84
C ALA A 204 4.62 15.59 17.32
N SER A 205 5.89 15.51 16.91
CA SER A 205 6.78 14.36 17.12
C SER A 205 6.10 13.04 16.75
N LEU A 206 5.52 13.02 15.54
CA LEU A 206 5.03 11.83 14.85
C LEU A 206 6.01 11.46 13.72
N CYS A 207 5.84 10.27 13.14
CA CYS A 207 6.48 9.90 11.89
C CYS A 207 5.46 9.83 10.74
N CYS A 208 5.95 9.84 9.51
CA CYS A 208 5.11 9.62 8.34
C CYS A 208 5.68 8.63 7.32
N THR A 209 4.74 8.02 6.60
CA THR A 209 4.95 7.33 5.32
C THR A 209 4.55 8.27 4.19
N LEU A 210 5.42 8.49 3.19
CA LEU A 210 5.05 9.21 1.97
C LEU A 210 4.27 8.27 1.04
N ALA A 211 3.07 8.67 0.65
CA ALA A 211 2.18 7.90 -0.20
C ALA A 211 2.17 8.47 -1.63
N VAL A 212 2.88 7.80 -2.54
CA VAL A 212 3.11 8.26 -3.91
C VAL A 212 2.19 7.51 -4.86
N ALA A 213 1.26 8.20 -5.54
CA ALA A 213 0.49 7.61 -6.64
C ALA A 213 1.30 7.71 -7.94
N VAL A 214 2.12 6.70 -8.21
CA VAL A 214 2.97 6.63 -9.41
C VAL A 214 2.09 6.44 -10.64
N THR A 215 2.14 7.42 -11.54
CA THR A 215 1.20 7.61 -12.65
C THR A 215 1.99 7.84 -13.94
N ARG A 216 1.86 6.91 -14.89
CA ARG A 216 2.57 6.94 -16.18
C ARG A 216 2.30 8.24 -16.94
N GLY A 217 3.35 8.85 -17.49
CA GLY A 217 3.31 10.13 -18.20
C GLY A 217 3.11 11.36 -17.30
N VAL A 218 3.26 11.22 -15.98
CA VAL A 218 3.01 12.31 -15.02
C VAL A 218 4.16 12.56 -14.05
N ASN A 219 4.61 11.55 -13.29
CA ASN A 219 5.53 11.71 -12.16
C ASN A 219 6.54 10.56 -11.99
N GLU A 220 6.74 9.76 -13.02
CA GLU A 220 7.67 8.62 -12.97
C GLU A 220 9.14 9.06 -12.87
N ASP A 221 9.46 10.19 -13.49
CA ASP A 221 10.73 10.92 -13.46
C ASP A 221 10.95 11.72 -12.15
N GLU A 222 10.09 11.54 -11.14
CA GLU A 222 10.22 12.14 -9.81
C GLU A 222 10.49 11.10 -8.72
N VAL A 223 10.47 9.80 -9.04
CA VAL A 223 10.64 8.71 -8.06
C VAL A 223 11.96 8.84 -7.30
N GLY A 224 13.05 9.20 -8.00
CA GLY A 224 14.35 9.48 -7.39
C GLY A 224 14.35 10.70 -6.48
N ASP A 225 13.65 11.77 -6.86
CA ASP A 225 13.52 13.00 -6.06
C ASP A 225 12.70 12.78 -4.79
N VAL A 226 11.64 11.95 -4.85
CA VAL A 226 10.86 11.59 -3.65
C VAL A 226 11.72 10.79 -2.67
N VAL A 227 12.61 9.90 -3.15
CA VAL A 227 13.57 9.20 -2.29
C VAL A 227 14.57 10.17 -1.65
N ARG A 228 15.17 11.07 -2.43
CA ARG A 228 16.06 12.13 -1.92
C ARG A 228 15.37 12.97 -0.82
N PHE A 229 14.18 13.49 -1.11
CA PHE A 229 13.38 14.27 -0.17
C PHE A 229 13.09 13.52 1.15
N GLY A 230 12.78 12.22 1.06
CA GLY A 230 12.54 11.38 2.24
C GLY A 230 13.80 11.17 3.10
N ILE A 231 14.99 11.11 2.48
CA ILE A 231 16.27 11.01 3.19
C ILE A 231 16.65 12.32 3.87
N ASP A 232 16.39 13.45 3.21
CA ASP A 232 16.62 14.79 3.78
C ASP A 232 15.72 15.05 5.00
N ASN A 233 14.53 14.41 5.03
CA ASN A 233 13.56 14.48 6.12
C ASN A 233 13.49 13.19 6.97
N ILE A 234 14.57 12.41 7.05
CA ILE A 234 14.56 11.07 7.69
C ILE A 234 14.27 11.07 9.20
N ASP A 235 14.29 12.24 9.84
CA ASP A 235 13.85 12.41 11.22
C ASP A 235 12.35 12.10 11.37
N VAL A 236 11.54 12.51 10.39
CA VAL A 236 10.08 12.37 10.35
C VAL A 236 9.59 11.37 9.29
N VAL A 237 10.14 11.39 8.07
CA VAL A 237 9.82 10.42 7.01
C VAL A 237 10.54 9.11 7.30
N ARG A 238 9.78 8.02 7.51
CA ARG A 238 10.34 6.68 7.80
C ARG A 238 10.12 5.67 6.69
N ALA A 239 9.14 5.91 5.84
CA ALA A 239 8.86 5.07 4.69
C ALA A 239 8.37 5.88 3.48
N ILE A 240 8.53 5.31 2.30
CA ILE A 240 7.94 5.79 1.05
C ILE A 240 7.23 4.60 0.41
N ASN A 241 5.96 4.79 0.03
CA ASN A 241 5.16 3.76 -0.61
C ASN A 241 4.76 4.20 -2.02
N PHE A 242 5.51 3.68 -2.98
CA PHE A 242 5.25 3.82 -4.40
C PHE A 242 4.10 2.90 -4.78
N GLN A 243 2.93 3.49 -5.00
CA GLN A 243 1.71 2.78 -5.34
C GLN A 243 1.36 3.09 -6.79
N SER A 244 1.23 2.06 -7.63
CA SER A 244 0.70 2.25 -8.97
C SER A 244 -0.69 2.88 -8.88
N ALA A 245 -0.88 4.05 -9.48
CA ALA A 245 -2.22 4.54 -9.78
C ALA A 245 -2.92 3.53 -10.71
N THR A 246 -4.23 3.38 -10.56
CA THR A 246 -5.03 2.43 -11.34
C THR A 246 -6.34 3.05 -11.80
N ARG A 247 -6.81 2.68 -12.99
CA ARG A 247 -7.89 3.38 -13.69
C ARG A 247 -9.29 3.06 -13.16
N PHE A 248 -9.46 1.90 -12.52
CA PHE A 248 -10.74 1.46 -11.96
C PHE A 248 -11.07 2.04 -10.58
N SER A 249 -10.08 2.57 -9.85
CA SER A 249 -10.24 2.91 -8.44
C SER A 249 -10.81 4.32 -8.26
N GLY A 250 -12.10 4.41 -7.96
CA GLY A 250 -12.80 5.65 -7.63
C GLY A 250 -12.95 6.58 -8.83
N ARG A 251 -11.97 7.46 -9.05
CA ARG A 251 -11.93 8.44 -10.14
C ARG A 251 -10.55 8.45 -10.81
N PHE A 252 -10.52 8.46 -12.14
CA PHE A 252 -9.30 8.54 -12.94
C PHE A 252 -9.57 9.33 -14.23
N GLU A 253 -9.31 10.64 -14.20
CA GLU A 253 -9.62 11.61 -15.26
C GLU A 253 -8.35 12.07 -16.02
N LEU A 254 -7.49 11.11 -16.39
CA LEU A 254 -6.28 11.36 -17.20
C LEU A 254 -6.36 10.63 -18.55
N ASP A 255 -5.76 11.25 -19.58
CA ASP A 255 -5.82 10.76 -20.96
C ASP A 255 -5.29 9.32 -21.11
N GLY A 256 -6.17 8.47 -21.64
CA GLY A 256 -6.18 7.04 -21.38
C GLY A 256 -5.15 6.17 -22.09
N ARG A 257 -3.95 6.67 -22.42
CA ARG A 257 -2.94 5.92 -23.20
C ARG A 257 -2.24 4.78 -22.45
N TYR A 258 -2.20 4.82 -21.11
CA TYR A 258 -1.47 3.84 -20.30
C TYR A 258 -2.31 3.29 -19.14
N GLY A 259 -2.03 2.05 -18.72
CA GLY A 259 -2.56 1.46 -17.49
C GLY A 259 -1.61 1.65 -16.30
N GLY A 260 -1.89 1.00 -15.16
CA GLY A 260 -0.96 0.96 -14.03
C GLY A 260 0.41 0.31 -14.35
N TYR A 261 1.31 0.33 -13.38
CA TYR A 261 2.55 -0.45 -13.40
C TYR A 261 2.29 -1.88 -12.90
N SER A 262 2.80 -2.87 -13.62
CA SER A 262 3.02 -4.20 -13.04
C SER A 262 4.09 -4.12 -11.95
N MET A 263 4.19 -5.12 -11.07
CA MET A 263 5.25 -5.12 -10.05
C MET A 263 6.66 -5.10 -10.67
N PRO A 264 6.99 -5.90 -11.70
CA PRO A 264 8.28 -5.79 -12.39
C PRO A 264 8.55 -4.40 -12.95
N ASP A 265 7.58 -3.75 -13.61
CA ASP A 265 7.78 -2.40 -14.17
C ASP A 265 8.03 -1.36 -13.08
N LEU A 266 7.29 -1.44 -11.96
CA LEU A 266 7.41 -0.50 -10.86
C LEU A 266 8.76 -0.64 -10.15
N LEU A 267 9.22 -1.88 -9.93
CA LEU A 267 10.55 -2.12 -9.37
C LEU A 267 11.66 -1.68 -10.33
N LYS A 268 11.47 -1.88 -11.65
CA LYS A 268 12.43 -1.42 -12.65
C LYS A 268 12.50 0.11 -12.74
N LEU A 269 11.37 0.80 -12.61
CA LEU A 269 11.32 2.25 -12.51
C LEU A 269 12.09 2.75 -11.28
N ILE A 270 11.82 2.16 -10.10
CA ILE A 270 12.54 2.53 -8.87
C ILE A 270 14.05 2.28 -9.04
N GLU A 271 14.47 1.17 -9.63
CA GLU A 271 15.89 0.88 -9.90
C GLU A 271 16.54 1.93 -10.81
N VAL A 272 15.89 2.32 -11.92
CA VAL A 272 16.40 3.33 -12.85
C VAL A 272 16.54 4.70 -12.16
N GLU A 273 15.53 5.09 -11.38
CA GLU A 273 15.44 6.43 -10.78
C GLU A 273 16.26 6.61 -9.49
N THR A 274 16.65 5.51 -8.84
CA THR A 274 17.34 5.53 -7.53
C THR A 274 18.69 4.82 -7.51
N GLY A 275 18.98 3.97 -8.50
CA GLY A 275 20.12 3.04 -8.50
C GLY A 275 20.00 1.87 -7.53
N ILE A 276 18.87 1.70 -6.83
CA ILE A 276 18.64 0.60 -5.89
C ILE A 276 18.21 -0.65 -6.68
N PRO A 277 18.98 -1.75 -6.69
CA PRO A 277 18.68 -2.89 -7.54
C PRO A 277 17.32 -3.54 -7.22
N ALA A 278 16.56 -3.85 -8.27
CA ALA A 278 15.19 -4.36 -8.14
C ALA A 278 15.13 -5.71 -7.40
N ASP A 279 16.17 -6.53 -7.52
CA ASP A 279 16.33 -7.82 -6.84
C ASP A 279 16.62 -7.70 -5.33
N THR A 280 16.79 -6.49 -4.80
CA THR A 280 16.88 -6.24 -3.35
C THR A 280 15.52 -6.03 -2.70
N PHE A 281 14.45 -5.90 -3.47
CA PHE A 281 13.10 -5.85 -2.92
C PHE A 281 12.63 -7.25 -2.48
N ARG A 282 12.01 -7.33 -1.31
CA ARG A 282 11.52 -8.56 -0.67
C ARG A 282 10.01 -8.50 -0.56
N SER A 283 9.34 -9.61 -0.88
CA SER A 283 7.88 -9.76 -0.81
C SER A 283 7.46 -10.86 0.16
N GLU A 284 8.45 -11.57 0.72
CA GLU A 284 8.27 -12.56 1.76
C GLU A 284 7.52 -11.94 2.94
N HIS A 285 6.43 -12.61 3.33
CA HIS A 285 5.48 -12.13 4.35
C HIS A 285 4.65 -10.88 3.96
N LEU A 286 4.69 -10.38 2.72
CA LEU A 286 3.83 -9.27 2.25
C LEU A 286 2.73 -9.72 1.27
N GLY A 287 2.24 -10.95 1.44
CA GLY A 287 1.19 -11.53 0.62
C GLY A 287 1.72 -12.07 -0.71
N HIS A 288 1.10 -11.68 -1.83
CA HIS A 288 1.53 -12.11 -3.16
C HIS A 288 2.71 -11.26 -3.69
N PRO A 289 3.76 -11.87 -4.30
CA PRO A 289 4.94 -11.13 -4.80
C PRO A 289 4.60 -10.05 -5.82
N LEU A 290 3.63 -10.31 -6.71
CA LEU A 290 3.14 -9.30 -7.67
C LEU A 290 2.27 -8.19 -7.05
N CYS A 291 2.00 -8.19 -5.76
CA CYS A 291 1.16 -7.17 -5.09
C CYS A 291 1.97 -6.18 -4.27
N ASN A 292 2.93 -6.65 -3.46
CA ASN A 292 3.75 -5.80 -2.59
C ASN A 292 5.19 -6.29 -2.56
N ALA A 293 6.14 -5.36 -2.52
CA ALA A 293 7.52 -5.63 -2.17
C ALA A 293 8.10 -4.47 -1.33
N MET A 294 9.13 -4.72 -0.54
CA MET A 294 9.81 -3.71 0.29
C MET A 294 11.33 -3.84 0.24
N SER A 295 12.06 -2.73 0.37
CA SER A 295 13.51 -2.73 0.59
C SER A 295 13.86 -1.78 1.74
N LEU A 296 14.66 -2.26 2.70
CA LEU A 296 15.17 -1.43 3.78
C LEU A 296 16.53 -0.87 3.38
N VAL A 297 16.59 0.44 3.12
CA VAL A 297 17.71 1.11 2.46
C VAL A 297 18.44 2.00 3.45
N PHE A 298 19.73 1.77 3.64
CA PHE A 298 20.58 2.56 4.53
C PHE A 298 21.34 3.63 3.75
N LEU A 299 21.58 4.78 4.37
CA LEU A 299 22.47 5.80 3.85
C LEU A 299 23.87 5.58 4.46
N VAL A 300 24.83 5.18 3.62
CA VAL A 300 26.23 4.89 4.00
C VAL A 300 27.12 5.73 3.09
N ASP A 301 27.91 6.64 3.67
CA ASP A 301 28.84 7.53 2.95
C ASP A 301 28.21 8.24 1.72
N GLY A 302 26.95 8.69 1.88
CA GLY A 302 26.17 9.36 0.84
C GLY A 302 25.50 8.43 -0.18
N LYS A 303 25.71 7.11 -0.09
CA LYS A 303 25.15 6.09 -1.00
C LYS A 303 23.98 5.34 -0.37
N LEU A 304 23.09 4.84 -1.23
CA LEU A 304 21.93 4.03 -0.86
C LEU A 304 22.29 2.55 -0.90
N GLU A 305 22.50 1.95 0.28
CA GLU A 305 22.84 0.55 0.43
C GLU A 305 21.64 -0.25 0.95
N PRO A 306 20.95 -1.02 0.09
CA PRO A 306 19.83 -1.86 0.49
C PRO A 306 20.29 -3.08 1.30
N LEU A 307 19.71 -3.27 2.49
CA LEU A 307 20.07 -4.35 3.42
C LEU A 307 19.99 -5.74 2.77
N PHE A 308 18.98 -5.97 1.94
CA PHE A 308 18.68 -7.26 1.34
C PHE A 308 19.62 -7.68 0.20
N LYS A 309 20.59 -6.82 -0.16
CA LYS A 309 21.79 -7.17 -0.95
C LYS A 309 22.71 -8.15 -0.18
N TYR A 310 22.70 -8.08 1.15
CA TYR A 310 23.58 -8.86 2.04
C TYR A 310 22.84 -9.97 2.81
N ILE A 311 21.51 -9.86 2.91
CA ILE A 311 20.65 -10.75 3.69
C ILE A 311 19.84 -11.64 2.75
N THR A 312 20.01 -12.97 2.85
CA THR A 312 19.23 -13.91 2.05
C THR A 312 17.85 -14.13 2.65
N ARG A 313 16.95 -14.74 1.85
CA ARG A 313 15.62 -15.15 2.29
C ARG A 313 15.67 -16.11 3.49
N GLU A 314 16.65 -17.01 3.52
CA GLU A 314 16.85 -18.00 4.58
C GLU A 314 17.31 -17.33 5.87
N ASP A 315 18.19 -16.32 5.78
CA ASP A 315 18.59 -15.52 6.95
C ASP A 315 17.39 -14.75 7.52
N LEU A 316 16.56 -14.15 6.65
CA LEU A 316 15.36 -13.44 7.06
C LEU A 316 14.34 -14.38 7.71
N LEU A 317 14.06 -15.55 7.11
CA LEU A 317 13.17 -16.56 7.68
C LEU A 317 13.67 -17.07 9.04
N ALA A 318 14.98 -17.30 9.18
CA ALA A 318 15.59 -17.72 10.45
C ALA A 318 15.48 -16.64 11.54
N PHE A 319 15.64 -15.36 11.18
CA PHE A 319 15.44 -14.26 12.13
C PHE A 319 13.96 -14.08 12.53
N MET A 320 13.05 -14.10 11.55
CA MET A 320 11.62 -13.88 11.77
C MET A 320 10.97 -15.03 12.55
N GLY A 321 11.29 -16.28 12.21
CA GLY A 321 10.73 -17.46 12.86
C GLY A 321 9.19 -17.46 12.84
N VAL A 322 8.57 -17.92 13.92
CA VAL A 322 7.09 -17.93 14.06
C VAL A 322 6.48 -16.57 14.46
N GLU A 323 7.30 -15.63 14.92
CA GLU A 323 6.86 -14.35 15.51
C GLU A 323 6.81 -13.19 14.50
N VAL A 324 6.61 -13.50 13.21
CA VAL A 324 6.67 -12.55 12.08
C VAL A 324 5.98 -11.23 12.39
N HIS A 325 4.72 -11.28 12.84
CA HIS A 325 3.91 -10.10 13.14
C HIS A 325 4.53 -9.23 14.25
N GLN A 326 4.97 -9.84 15.36
CA GLN A 326 5.51 -9.09 16.50
C GLN A 326 6.86 -8.44 16.17
N LYS A 327 7.69 -9.09 15.34
CA LYS A 327 8.96 -8.53 14.84
C LYS A 327 8.74 -7.37 13.87
N VAL A 328 7.72 -7.43 13.01
CA VAL A 328 7.31 -6.28 12.18
C VAL A 328 6.79 -5.12 13.03
N LEU A 329 5.96 -5.36 14.04
CA LEU A 329 5.51 -4.28 14.92
C LEU A 329 6.66 -3.64 15.71
N ALA A 330 7.60 -4.44 16.20
CA ALA A 330 8.78 -3.94 16.89
C ALA A 330 9.70 -3.11 15.98
N SER A 331 9.85 -3.46 14.70
CA SER A 331 10.68 -2.67 13.76
C SER A 331 10.04 -1.31 13.44
N ILE A 332 8.71 -1.24 13.40
CA ILE A 332 7.94 0.01 13.28
C ILE A 332 8.05 0.86 14.56
N ALA A 333 8.03 0.25 15.75
CA ALA A 333 8.16 0.95 17.03
C ALA A 333 9.53 1.65 17.22
N GLY A 334 10.57 1.19 16.52
CA GLY A 334 11.81 1.94 16.33
C GLY A 334 13.08 1.13 16.61
N LYS A 335 14.21 1.61 16.07
CA LYS A 335 15.49 0.88 16.07
C LYS A 335 15.98 0.45 17.44
N ARG A 336 15.84 1.31 18.47
CA ARG A 336 16.30 1.00 19.84
C ARG A 336 15.47 -0.14 20.43
N GLU A 337 14.16 -0.01 20.44
CA GLU A 337 13.23 -1.04 20.95
C GLU A 337 13.44 -2.37 20.24
N PHE A 338 13.45 -2.38 18.90
CA PHE A 338 13.73 -3.56 18.09
C PHE A 338 15.07 -4.20 18.43
N PHE A 339 16.15 -3.41 18.46
CA PHE A 339 17.49 -3.92 18.72
C PHE A 339 17.61 -4.52 20.12
N PHE A 340 17.25 -3.76 21.18
CA PHE A 340 17.34 -4.25 22.56
C PHE A 340 16.48 -5.49 22.80
N ARG A 341 15.28 -5.55 22.20
CA ARG A 341 14.39 -6.71 22.29
C ARG A 341 14.95 -7.98 21.65
N TYR A 342 15.74 -7.84 20.58
CA TYR A 342 16.29 -8.99 19.84
C TYR A 342 17.82 -9.17 20.03
N LEU A 343 18.44 -8.45 20.98
CA LEU A 343 19.85 -8.63 21.36
C LEU A 343 20.20 -10.07 21.78
N ALA A 344 19.26 -10.80 22.39
CA ALA A 344 19.49 -12.19 22.80
C ALA A 344 19.30 -13.20 21.65
N ASN A 345 18.86 -12.78 20.46
CA ASN A 345 18.59 -13.67 19.33
C ASN A 345 19.86 -13.86 18.46
N PRO A 346 20.45 -15.08 18.37
CA PRO A 346 21.64 -15.31 17.56
C PRO A 346 21.43 -15.01 16.06
N ALA A 347 20.22 -15.16 15.55
CA ALA A 347 19.89 -14.81 14.17
C ALA A 347 19.97 -13.30 13.92
N ALA A 348 19.68 -12.45 14.92
CA ALA A 348 19.82 -11.01 14.81
C ALA A 348 21.29 -10.61 14.61
N TRP A 349 22.20 -11.20 15.39
CA TRP A 349 23.64 -11.01 15.24
C TRP A 349 24.16 -11.51 13.89
N ARG A 350 23.68 -12.67 13.40
CA ARG A 350 23.99 -13.17 12.07
C ARG A 350 23.59 -12.17 10.96
N LEU A 351 22.43 -11.53 11.07
CA LEU A 351 22.03 -10.45 10.15
C LEU A 351 22.99 -9.26 10.23
N ILE A 352 23.29 -8.77 11.43
CA ILE A 352 24.17 -7.61 11.63
C ILE A 352 25.58 -7.87 11.08
N THR A 353 26.15 -9.06 11.33
CA THR A 353 27.48 -9.45 10.81
C THR A 353 27.50 -9.54 9.29
N LYS A 354 26.46 -10.12 8.66
CA LYS A 354 26.34 -10.14 7.19
C LYS A 354 26.19 -8.73 6.60
N ALA A 355 25.50 -7.85 7.31
CA ALA A 355 25.36 -6.44 6.96
C ALA A 355 26.52 -5.55 7.47
N SER A 356 27.68 -6.12 7.80
CA SER A 356 28.89 -5.35 8.12
C SER A 356 29.37 -4.40 7.00
N PRO A 357 29.06 -4.57 5.70
CA PRO A 357 29.29 -3.52 4.70
C PRO A 357 28.47 -2.24 4.92
N ILE A 358 27.38 -2.29 5.69
CA ILE A 358 26.52 -1.15 6.07
C ILE A 358 26.89 -0.61 7.46
N PHE A 359 27.23 -1.50 8.40
CA PHE A 359 27.47 -1.14 9.81
C PHE A 359 28.96 -1.02 10.18
N GLY A 360 29.87 -1.43 9.31
CA GLY A 360 31.29 -1.57 9.62
C GLY A 360 31.55 -2.68 10.65
N SER A 361 32.70 -2.59 11.32
CA SER A 361 33.12 -3.53 12.37
C SER A 361 32.37 -3.36 13.71
N ASN A 362 31.67 -2.25 13.92
CA ASN A 362 30.91 -1.99 15.14
C ASN A 362 29.41 -2.29 14.93
N PRO A 363 28.87 -3.39 15.49
CA PRO A 363 27.48 -3.78 15.28
C PRO A 363 26.46 -2.77 15.82
N PHE A 364 26.83 -1.94 16.81
CA PHE A 364 25.95 -0.90 17.35
C PHE A 364 25.70 0.26 16.38
N ASN A 365 26.44 0.35 15.26
CA ASN A 365 26.19 1.34 14.22
C ASN A 365 24.80 1.18 13.58
N VAL A 366 24.16 0.00 13.65
CA VAL A 366 22.75 -0.20 13.22
C VAL A 366 21.76 0.79 13.87
N LEU A 367 22.06 1.26 15.09
CA LEU A 367 21.26 2.25 15.80
C LEU A 367 21.46 3.68 15.28
N ARG A 368 22.60 3.96 14.62
CA ARG A 368 23.04 5.29 14.16
C ARG A 368 22.86 5.49 12.67
N THR A 369 23.13 4.47 11.84
CA THR A 369 23.04 4.57 10.38
C THR A 369 21.62 4.93 9.96
N LYS A 370 21.47 6.05 9.24
CA LYS A 370 20.18 6.50 8.69
C LYS A 370 19.63 5.44 7.73
N ASN A 371 18.31 5.22 7.75
CA ASN A 371 17.66 4.32 6.80
C ASN A 371 16.22 4.74 6.53
N ILE A 372 15.73 4.36 5.36
CA ILE A 372 14.36 4.56 4.88
C ILE A 372 13.80 3.23 4.40
N LEU A 373 12.50 3.00 4.60
CA LEU A 373 11.83 1.81 4.11
C LEU A 373 11.08 2.15 2.81
N LEU A 374 11.51 1.57 1.69
CA LEU A 374 10.83 1.73 0.41
C LEU A 374 9.84 0.57 0.23
N PHE A 375 8.60 0.89 -0.15
CA PHE A 375 7.59 -0.07 -0.59
C PHE A 375 7.24 0.18 -2.04
N ALA A 376 7.02 -0.90 -2.78
CA ALA A 376 6.40 -0.92 -4.10
C ALA A 376 5.08 -1.69 -4.02
N LYS A 377 4.01 -1.14 -4.59
CA LYS A 377 2.67 -1.71 -4.54
C LYS A 377 1.97 -1.63 -5.89
N SER A 378 1.72 -2.78 -6.51
CA SER A 378 1.00 -2.91 -7.77
C SER A 378 -0.42 -3.39 -7.48
N PHE A 379 -1.39 -2.47 -7.55
CA PHE A 379 -2.80 -2.81 -7.47
C PHE A 379 -3.29 -3.47 -8.78
N MET A 380 -4.37 -4.25 -8.71
CA MET A 380 -4.91 -4.98 -9.86
C MET A 380 -6.00 -4.19 -10.57
N GLU A 381 -5.75 -3.81 -11.82
CA GLU A 381 -6.77 -3.33 -12.75
C GLU A 381 -7.93 -4.33 -12.89
N ARG A 382 -9.15 -3.85 -13.15
CA ARG A 382 -10.36 -4.70 -13.15
C ARG A 382 -10.31 -5.87 -14.14
N HIS A 383 -9.73 -5.66 -15.30
CA HIS A 383 -9.54 -6.68 -16.34
C HIS A 383 -8.38 -7.65 -16.03
N ALA A 384 -7.53 -7.31 -15.06
CA ALA A 384 -6.37 -8.08 -14.60
C ALA A 384 -6.54 -8.52 -13.13
N LEU A 385 -7.79 -8.64 -12.65
CA LEU A 385 -8.09 -9.06 -11.29
C LEU A 385 -7.89 -10.57 -11.14
N ASP A 386 -6.85 -10.93 -10.42
CA ASP A 386 -6.35 -12.30 -10.28
C ASP A 386 -6.81 -12.92 -8.94
N PRO A 387 -7.52 -14.07 -8.96
CA PRO A 387 -7.99 -14.74 -7.74
C PRO A 387 -6.89 -15.25 -6.80
N GLU A 388 -5.71 -15.63 -7.29
CA GLU A 388 -4.57 -16.07 -6.47
C GLU A 388 -3.95 -14.87 -5.73
N ARG A 389 -3.76 -13.75 -6.44
CA ARG A 389 -3.34 -12.46 -5.86
C ARG A 389 -4.33 -11.95 -4.83
N VAL A 390 -5.64 -12.11 -5.08
CA VAL A 390 -6.70 -11.79 -4.11
C VAL A 390 -6.66 -12.72 -2.90
N GLY A 391 -6.54 -14.04 -3.12
CA GLY A 391 -6.51 -15.05 -2.05
C GLY A 391 -5.29 -14.96 -1.13
N ARG A 392 -4.16 -14.44 -1.63
CA ARG A 392 -2.95 -14.12 -0.85
C ARG A 392 -2.84 -12.67 -0.40
N CYS A 393 -3.92 -11.88 -0.48
CA CYS A 393 -3.88 -10.49 -0.04
C CYS A 393 -3.75 -10.38 1.49
N CYS A 394 -2.85 -9.53 1.97
CA CYS A 394 -2.65 -9.23 3.40
C CYS A 394 -3.14 -7.83 3.82
N TYR A 395 -3.69 -7.04 2.89
CA TYR A 395 -4.23 -5.70 3.14
C TYR A 395 -5.76 -5.73 3.05
N ALA A 396 -6.43 -5.47 4.17
CA ALA A 396 -7.88 -5.39 4.24
C ALA A 396 -8.43 -3.96 4.10
N ILE A 397 -9.66 -3.85 3.63
CA ILE A 397 -10.59 -2.76 3.93
C ILE A 397 -11.70 -3.35 4.82
N THR A 398 -12.05 -2.67 5.91
CA THR A 398 -13.22 -2.99 6.73
C THR A 398 -14.29 -1.92 6.56
N GLY A 399 -15.57 -2.33 6.50
CA GLY A 399 -16.70 -1.46 6.25
C GLY A 399 -18.03 -2.21 6.27
N GLN A 400 -19.09 -1.61 5.69
CA GLN A 400 -20.45 -2.16 5.75
C GLN A 400 -20.58 -3.60 5.22
N GLU A 401 -19.82 -3.93 4.18
CA GLU A 401 -19.83 -5.26 3.57
C GLU A 401 -19.11 -6.32 4.42
N GLY A 402 -18.31 -5.91 5.41
CA GLY A 402 -17.38 -6.74 6.17
C GLY A 402 -15.92 -6.44 5.82
N VAL A 403 -15.04 -7.43 6.01
CA VAL A 403 -13.58 -7.31 5.82
C VAL A 403 -13.16 -7.92 4.49
N PHE A 404 -12.55 -7.14 3.60
CA PHE A 404 -12.22 -7.54 2.22
C PHE A 404 -10.78 -7.20 1.81
N SER A 405 -10.19 -8.02 0.96
CA SER A 405 -8.98 -7.72 0.19
C SER A 405 -9.13 -6.37 -0.52
N PHE A 406 -8.12 -5.50 -0.39
CA PHE A 406 -8.14 -4.14 -0.94
C PHE A 406 -8.51 -4.11 -2.44
N CYS A 407 -7.87 -4.94 -3.26
CA CYS A 407 -8.17 -4.99 -4.70
C CYS A 407 -9.56 -5.55 -5.00
N ALA A 408 -10.02 -6.56 -4.24
CA ALA A 408 -11.35 -7.13 -4.44
C ALA A 408 -12.46 -6.14 -4.07
N TYR A 409 -12.31 -5.46 -2.93
CA TYR A 409 -13.23 -4.39 -2.50
C TYR A 409 -13.35 -3.30 -3.56
N ASN A 410 -12.21 -2.71 -3.97
CA ASN A 410 -12.21 -1.59 -4.91
C ASN A 410 -12.67 -1.95 -6.34
N ASN A 411 -12.56 -3.22 -6.76
CA ASN A 411 -13.02 -3.67 -8.08
C ASN A 411 -14.47 -4.16 -8.12
N LEU A 412 -14.98 -4.75 -7.02
CA LEU A 412 -16.22 -5.54 -7.03
C LEU A 412 -17.29 -5.08 -6.03
N TYR A 413 -16.90 -4.42 -4.93
CA TYR A 413 -17.80 -4.15 -3.79
C TYR A 413 -17.89 -2.67 -3.39
N ARG A 414 -16.96 -1.81 -3.83
CA ARG A 414 -17.12 -0.36 -3.78
C ARG A 414 -18.24 0.04 -4.74
N LEU A 415 -19.17 0.87 -4.28
CA LEU A 415 -20.21 1.46 -5.13
C LEU A 415 -19.56 2.20 -6.31
N PRO A 416 -19.87 1.83 -7.57
CA PRO A 416 -19.17 2.35 -8.73
C PRO A 416 -19.59 3.81 -9.02
N TYR A 417 -18.60 4.70 -9.09
CA TYR A 417 -18.74 6.15 -9.39
C TYR A 417 -19.53 6.45 -10.68
N ASN A 418 -19.52 5.53 -11.66
CA ASN A 418 -20.13 5.70 -12.99
C ASN A 418 -21.26 4.70 -13.32
N ASN A 419 -21.74 3.86 -12.40
CA ASN A 419 -22.57 2.70 -12.80
C ASN A 419 -23.85 2.49 -11.97
N GLN A 420 -24.71 3.52 -11.91
CA GLN A 420 -26.11 3.36 -11.44
C GLN A 420 -27.12 3.05 -12.57
N ASN A 421 -26.74 3.17 -13.84
CA ASN A 421 -27.61 2.85 -15.00
C ASN A 421 -27.47 1.40 -15.51
N ASN A 422 -26.68 0.54 -14.85
CA ASN A 422 -26.54 -0.87 -15.25
C ASN A 422 -26.63 -1.79 -14.03
N HIS A 423 -27.76 -2.48 -13.90
CA HIS A 423 -27.99 -3.56 -12.92
C HIS A 423 -27.19 -4.82 -13.30
N GLY A 424 -25.86 -4.72 -13.29
CA GLY A 424 -24.96 -5.85 -13.52
C GLY A 424 -24.83 -6.73 -12.28
N HIS A 425 -25.18 -8.01 -12.40
CA HIS A 425 -25.11 -8.99 -11.32
C HIS A 425 -23.75 -9.02 -10.59
N ILE A 426 -23.79 -9.12 -9.26
CA ILE A 426 -22.64 -9.47 -8.43
C ILE A 426 -22.18 -10.89 -8.83
N PRO A 427 -20.93 -11.09 -9.31
CA PRO A 427 -20.47 -12.42 -9.67
C PRO A 427 -20.25 -13.25 -8.41
N LEU A 428 -21.12 -14.25 -8.21
CA LEU A 428 -20.83 -15.39 -7.35
C LEU A 428 -19.86 -16.31 -8.10
N ILE A 429 -18.94 -16.94 -7.35
CA ILE A 429 -18.06 -17.99 -7.90
C ILE A 429 -18.97 -19.13 -8.38
N ARG A 430 -18.96 -19.41 -9.68
CA ARG A 430 -19.51 -20.64 -10.27
C ARG A 430 -18.39 -21.66 -10.47
N GLU A 431 -18.78 -22.93 -10.44
CA GLU A 431 -17.87 -24.10 -10.46
C GLU A 431 -17.07 -24.21 -11.76
#